data_AF-A0A454D5A5-F1
#
_entry.id   AF-A0A454D5A5-F1
#
_cell.length_a   1.000
_cell.length_b   1.000
_cell.length_c   1.000
_cell.angle_alpha   90.00
_cell.angle_beta   90.00
_cell.angle_gamma   90.00
#
_symmetry.space_group_name_H-M   'P 1'
#
loop_
_entity.id
_entity.type
_entity.pdbx_description
1 polymer ?
#
loop_
_entity_poly.entity_id
_entity_poly.type
_entity_poly.pdbx_seq_one_letter_code
_entity_poly.pdbx_strand_id
1 'polypeptide(L)'
;ASVPAEQGTVTIVDGKLVFTPAENFNGDATISYTISDGQLTNDATVAVTVNPVNDAPTIDVTAVDSVTEDAVSTDTVVATLVV
;
A
#
# COMPACT_ATOMS: atom_id res chain seq x y z
N ALA A 1 11.96 4.44 -15.63
CA ALA A 1 10.77 5.15 -15.10
C ALA A 1 10.98 5.36 -13.61
N SER A 2 10.52 6.47 -13.06
CA SER A 2 10.66 6.80 -11.63
C SER A 2 9.44 7.55 -11.12
N VAL A 3 9.19 7.40 -9.83
CA VAL A 3 8.15 8.07 -9.04
C VAL A 3 8.72 8.31 -7.64
N PRO A 4 8.30 9.34 -6.88
CA PRO A 4 8.73 9.52 -5.49
C PRO A 4 8.43 8.28 -4.65
N ALA A 5 9.36 7.91 -3.75
CA ALA A 5 9.27 6.69 -2.96
C ALA A 5 8.08 6.72 -1.99
N GLU A 6 7.64 7.91 -1.59
CA GLU A 6 6.47 8.13 -0.74
C GLU A 6 5.15 7.82 -1.47
N GLN A 7 5.16 7.82 -2.81
CA GLN A 7 3.99 7.56 -3.64
C GLN A 7 3.92 6.10 -4.11
N GLY A 8 5.07 5.43 -4.22
CA GLY A 8 5.14 4.02 -4.58
C GLY A 8 6.36 3.65 -5.40
N THR A 9 6.21 2.62 -6.23
CA THR A 9 7.26 2.10 -7.10
C THR A 9 6.74 1.92 -8.51
N VAL A 10 7.64 2.02 -9.49
CA VAL A 10 7.32 1.76 -10.90
C VAL A 10 8.31 0.76 -11.49
N THR A 11 7.78 -0.24 -12.18
CA THR A 11 8.56 -1.24 -12.92
C THR A 11 8.10 -1.27 -14.37
N ILE A 12 8.97 -1.71 -15.27
CA ILE A 12 8.64 -1.90 -16.69
C ILE A 12 8.62 -3.41 -16.95
N VAL A 13 7.46 -3.96 -17.27
CA VAL A 13 7.25 -5.39 -17.55
C VAL A 13 6.63 -5.51 -18.94
N ASP A 14 7.30 -6.23 -19.84
CA ASP A 14 6.86 -6.42 -21.24
C ASP A 14 6.52 -5.11 -21.97
N GLY A 15 7.30 -4.05 -21.72
CA GLY A 15 7.08 -2.72 -22.31
C GLY A 15 5.92 -1.92 -21.70
N LYS A 16 5.30 -2.41 -20.62
CA LYS A 16 4.25 -1.72 -19.87
C LYS A 16 4.80 -1.14 -18.57
N LEU A 17 4.35 0.07 -18.23
CA LEU A 17 4.58 0.65 -16.92
C LEU A 17 3.62 0.01 -15.91
N VAL A 18 4.18 -0.63 -14.89
CA VAL A 18 3.46 -1.17 -13.73
C VAL A 18 3.77 -0.28 -12.54
N PHE A 19 2.76 0.47 -12.09
CA PHE A 19 2.84 1.32 -10.91
C PHE A 19 2.20 0.62 -9.72
N THR A 20 2.95 0.50 -8.62
CA THR A 20 2.48 -0.05 -7.34
C THR A 20 2.50 1.08 -6.32
N PRO A 21 1.33 1.61 -5.89
CA PRO A 21 1.26 2.65 -4.86
C PRO A 21 1.90 2.21 -3.55
N ALA A 22 2.42 3.17 -2.78
CA ALA A 22 2.83 2.91 -1.39
C ALA A 22 1.59 2.60 -0.52
N GLU A 23 1.81 1.86 0.57
CA GLU A 23 0.76 1.59 1.55
C GLU A 23 0.16 2.90 2.07
N ASN A 24 -1.18 2.97 2.11
CA ASN A 24 -1.95 4.15 2.51
C ASN A 24 -1.67 5.43 1.68
N PHE A 25 -1.05 5.32 0.50
CA PHE A 25 -0.94 6.45 -0.42
C PHE A 25 -2.25 6.70 -1.15
N ASN A 26 -2.75 7.92 -1.06
CA ASN A 26 -3.90 8.42 -1.82
C ASN A 26 -3.60 9.81 -2.39
N GLY A 27 -4.03 10.06 -3.63
CA GLY A 27 -3.82 11.31 -4.33
C GLY A 27 -3.11 11.14 -5.67
N ASP A 28 -2.57 12.23 -6.19
CA ASP A 28 -1.97 12.26 -7.52
C ASP A 28 -0.48 11.87 -7.46
N ALA A 29 -0.13 10.86 -8.25
CA ALA A 29 1.24 10.43 -8.50
C ALA A 29 1.68 10.82 -9.92
N THR A 30 2.93 11.24 -10.05
CA THR A 30 3.53 11.57 -11.35
C THR A 30 4.70 10.63 -11.64
N ILE A 31 4.55 9.85 -12.71
CA ILE A 31 5.56 8.89 -13.16
C ILE A 31 6.31 9.51 -14.33
N SER A 32 7.64 9.63 -14.21
CA SER A 32 8.50 10.09 -15.30
C SER A 32 9.24 8.91 -15.93
N TYR A 33 9.35 8.88 -17.26
CA TYR A 33 10.07 7.83 -17.96
C TYR A 33 10.70 8.32 -19.26
N THR A 34 11.82 7.70 -19.62
CA THR A 34 12.57 8.00 -20.85
C THR A 34 12.44 6.82 -21.80
N ILE A 35 12.03 7.10 -23.03
CA ILE A 35 11.96 6.13 -24.13
C ILE A 35 13.18 6.37 -25.02
N SER A 36 13.86 5.30 -25.46
CA SER A 36 14.96 5.41 -26.43
C SER A 36 14.86 4.34 -27.50
N ASP A 37 15.21 4.71 -28.73
CA ASP A 37 15.38 3.80 -29.88
C ASP A 37 16.85 3.44 -30.14
N GLY A 38 17.76 3.83 -29.23
CA GLY A 38 19.20 3.64 -29.37
C GLY A 38 19.93 4.77 -30.11
N GLN A 39 19.22 5.74 -30.69
CA GLN A 39 19.80 6.94 -31.29
C GLN A 39 19.29 8.23 -30.63
N LEU A 40 17.99 8.27 -30.33
CA LEU A 40 17.33 9.39 -29.69
C LEU A 40 16.68 8.93 -28.38
N THR A 41 16.48 9.89 -27.49
CA THR A 41 15.77 9.72 -26.22
C THR A 41 14.64 10.74 -26.16
N ASN A 42 13.49 10.34 -25.64
CA ASN A 42 12.37 11.23 -25.38
C ASN A 42 11.84 11.02 -23.96
N ASP A 43 11.61 12.11 -23.25
CA ASP A 43 11.09 12.10 -21.89
C ASP A 43 9.58 12.29 -21.89
N ALA A 44 8.89 11.50 -21.09
CA ALA A 44 7.44 11.54 -20.96
C ALA A 44 7.02 11.38 -19.51
N THR A 45 5.83 11.90 -19.21
CA THR A 45 5.22 11.82 -17.88
C THR A 45 3.83 11.20 -17.96
N VAL A 46 3.45 10.45 -16.93
CA VAL A 46 2.10 9.91 -16.73
C VAL A 46 1.60 10.38 -15.37
N ALA A 47 0.43 11.03 -15.36
CA ALA A 47 -0.28 11.34 -14.14
C ALA A 47 -1.22 10.16 -13.79
N VAL A 48 -1.17 9.72 -12.53
CA VAL A 48 -1.99 8.63 -11.99
C VAL A 48 -2.66 9.14 -10.74
N THR A 49 -3.99 9.07 -10.68
CA THR A 49 -4.74 9.41 -9.46
C THR A 49 -5.07 8.12 -8.71
N VAL A 50 -4.59 8.00 -7.48
CA VAL A 50 -4.91 6.90 -6.56
C VAL A 50 -6.05 7.35 -5.67
N ASN A 51 -7.24 6.77 -5.90
CA ASN A 51 -8.42 7.08 -5.09
C ASN A 51 -8.30 6.38 -3.73
N PRO A 52 -8.58 7.09 -2.62
CA PRO A 52 -8.65 6.44 -1.32
C PRO A 52 -9.82 5.44 -1.31
N VAL A 53 -9.56 4.26 -0.76
CA VAL A 53 -10.60 3.28 -0.45
C VAL A 53 -10.70 3.22 1.07
N ASN A 54 -11.90 3.38 1.60
CA ASN A 54 -12.12 3.24 3.03
C ASN A 54 -12.16 1.77 3.40
N ASP A 55 -11.12 1.28 4.07
CA ASP A 55 -11.10 -0.07 4.60
C ASP A 55 -12.00 -0.20 5.84
N ALA A 56 -12.62 -1.37 5.99
CA ALA A 56 -13.42 -1.66 7.18
C ALA A 56 -12.47 -1.94 8.35
N PRO A 57 -12.80 -1.47 9.57
CA PRO A 57 -11.98 -1.77 10.75
C PRO A 57 -11.91 -3.28 10.97
N THR A 58 -10.70 -3.83 11.04
CA THR A 58 -10.46 -5.22 11.45
C THR A 58 -10.22 -5.29 12.96
N ILE A 59 -10.75 -6.34 13.60
CA ILE A 59 -10.51 -6.61 15.02
C ILE A 59 -9.62 -7.85 15.10
N ASP A 60 -8.36 -7.67 15.52
CA ASP A 60 -7.50 -8.78 15.90
C ASP A 60 -7.87 -9.23 17.32
N VAL A 61 -8.49 -10.41 17.43
CA VAL A 61 -8.76 -11.05 18.73
C VAL A 61 -7.67 -12.08 19.00
N THR A 62 -6.65 -11.70 19.78
CA THR A 62 -5.59 -12.61 20.25
C THR A 62 -5.88 -13.28 21.60
N ALA A 63 -7.05 -13.06 22.17
CA ALA A 63 -7.43 -13.69 23.44
C ALA A 63 -7.86 -15.15 23.23
N VAL A 64 -6.90 -16.07 23.27
CA VAL A 64 -7.19 -17.47 23.61
C VAL A 64 -6.72 -17.67 25.04
N ASP A 65 -7.59 -17.35 25.98
CA ASP A 65 -7.31 -17.54 27.40
C ASP A 65 -7.83 -18.92 27.83
N SER A 66 -6.95 -19.78 28.33
CA SER A 66 -7.32 -21.08 28.90
C SER A 66 -7.26 -20.99 30.41
N VAL A 67 -8.40 -21.12 31.09
CA VAL A 67 -8.49 -21.04 32.54
C VAL A 67 -8.64 -22.44 33.15
N THR A 68 -8.06 -22.66 34.33
CA THR A 68 -8.35 -23.84 35.15
C THR A 68 -9.70 -23.68 35.85
N GLU A 69 -10.37 -24.79 36.20
CA GLU A 69 -11.76 -24.79 36.71
C GLU A 69 -12.01 -23.89 37.93
N ASP A 70 -10.97 -23.67 38.75
CA ASP A 70 -11.03 -22.88 39.99
C ASP A 70 -10.52 -21.43 39.83
N ALA A 71 -10.21 -20.97 38.61
CA ALA A 71 -9.69 -19.64 38.35
C ALA A 71 -10.76 -18.69 37.76
N VAL A 72 -10.86 -17.49 38.34
CA VAL A 72 -11.61 -16.38 37.73
C VAL A 72 -10.67 -15.63 36.78
N SER A 73 -10.95 -15.66 35.47
CA SER A 73 -10.31 -14.76 34.49
C SER A 73 -11.25 -13.62 34.14
N THR A 74 -10.75 -12.39 34.25
CA THR A 74 -11.38 -11.18 33.71
C THR A 74 -10.55 -10.72 32.54
N ASP A 75 -10.91 -11.19 31.35
CA ASP A 75 -10.23 -10.77 30.12
C ASP A 75 -10.90 -9.51 29.55
N THR A 76 -10.07 -8.52 29.22
CA THR A 76 -10.51 -7.30 28.57
C THR A 76 -10.01 -7.35 27.14
N VAL A 77 -10.91 -7.66 26.21
CA VAL A 77 -10.59 -7.60 24.78
C VAL A 77 -10.39 -6.13 24.42
N VAL A 78 -9.13 -5.71 24.31
CA VAL A 78 -8.77 -4.39 23.81
C VAL A 78 -8.72 -4.47 22.29
N ALA A 79 -9.76 -3.98 21.63
CA ALA A 79 -9.74 -3.77 20.19
C ALA A 79 -8.79 -2.61 19.86
N THR A 80 -7.71 -2.90 19.14
CA THR A 80 -6.87 -1.86 18.54
C THR A 80 -7.38 -1.63 17.12
N LEU A 81 -7.85 -0.42 16.83
CA LEU A 81 -8.22 -0.02 15.47
C LEU A 81 -6.94 0.23 14.67
N VAL A 82 -6.72 -0.57 13.63
CA VAL A 82 -5.71 -0.29 12.61
C VAL A 82 -6.46 0.37 11.44
N VAL A 83 -6.07 1.60 11.09
CA VAL A 83 -6.56 2.37 9.92
C VAL A 83 -5.38 2.70 9.03
#